data_AF-A0A957J3V1-F1
#
_entry.id   AF-A0A957J3V1-F1
#
_cell.length_a   1.000
_cell.length_b   1.000
_cell.length_c   1.000
_cell.angle_alpha   90.00
_cell.angle_beta   90.00
_cell.angle_gamma   90.00
#
_symmetry.space_group_name_H-M   'P 1'
#
loop_
_entity.id
_entity.type
_entity.pdbx_description
1 polymer ?
#
loop_
_entity_poly.entity_id
_entity_poly.type
_entity_poly.pdbx_seq_one_letter_code
_entity_poly.pdbx_strand_id
1 'polypeptide(L)' 'QVDGSPTRRHGGAGLGLSITKQLIEAMGGEIGVKSVLDVGSMFTVCLPLQLPDDEQETGMARRVQGVDMPLAGVQHVR' A
#
# COMPACT_ATOMS: atom_id res chain seq x y z
N GLN A 1 -29.36 12.66 28.17
CA GLN A 1 -28.93 11.28 28.41
C GLN A 1 -28.55 10.67 27.05
N VAL A 2 -27.26 10.63 26.74
CA VAL A 2 -26.66 9.88 25.61
C VAL A 2 -25.40 9.28 26.21
N ASP A 3 -25.44 7.98 26.46
CA ASP A 3 -24.38 7.20 27.08
C ASP A 3 -23.93 6.12 26.09
N GLY A 4 -22.64 5.77 26.10
CA GLY A 4 -22.14 4.54 25.51
C GLY A 4 -21.54 4.60 24.09
N SER A 5 -20.32 5.12 23.95
CA SER A 5 -19.37 4.45 23.03
C SER A 5 -17.91 4.83 23.36
N PRO A 6 -17.02 3.87 23.68
CA PRO A 6 -15.61 4.14 24.00
C PRO A 6 -14.75 4.43 22.77
N THR A 7 -15.35 4.81 21.64
CA THR A 7 -14.65 5.02 20.35
C THR A 7 -13.75 6.26 20.32
N ARG A 8 -13.77 7.11 21.37
CA ARG A 8 -12.92 8.31 21.43
C ARG A 8 -11.56 8.15 22.11
N ARG A 9 -11.12 6.93 22.46
CA ARG A 9 -9.77 6.73 23.03
C ARG A 9 -8.66 6.55 21.98
N HIS A 10 -9.00 6.34 20.71
CA HIS A 10 -8.03 6.05 19.64
C HIS A 10 -8.17 7.00 18.42
N GLY A 11 -8.34 8.30 18.69
CA GLY A 11 -8.49 9.34 17.64
C GLY A 11 -7.20 9.75 16.94
N GLY A 12 -6.07 9.12 17.22
CA GLY A 12 -4.77 9.43 16.59
C GLY A 12 -4.06 8.14 16.19
N ALA A 13 -3.74 8.00 14.90
CA ALA A 13 -2.92 6.95 14.27
C ALA A 13 -3.30 5.45 14.50
N GLY A 14 -4.16 5.11 15.47
CA GLY A 14 -4.37 3.72 15.92
C GLY A 14 -5.35 2.92 15.07
N LEU A 15 -6.50 3.50 14.69
CA LEU A 15 -7.50 2.78 13.91
C LEU A 15 -7.07 2.62 12.44
N GLY A 16 -6.67 3.71 11.77
CA GLY A 16 -6.34 3.67 10.34
C GLY A 16 -5.18 2.72 9.99
N LEU A 17 -4.09 2.76 10.77
CA LEU A 17 -2.96 1.85 10.54
C LEU A 17 -3.29 0.41 10.94
N SER A 18 -4.13 0.18 11.96
CA SER A 18 -4.56 -1.17 12.30
C SER A 18 -5.43 -1.82 11.22
N ILE A 19 -6.32 -1.05 10.58
CA ILE A 19 -7.11 -1.51 9.43
C ILE A 19 -6.20 -1.77 8.24
N THR A 20 -5.27 -0.86 7.98
CA THR A 20 -4.30 -0.98 6.86
C THR A 20 -3.43 -2.23 7.02
N LYS A 21 -2.93 -2.50 8.23
CA LYS A 21 -2.16 -3.72 8.53
C LYS A 21 -2.96 -4.99 8.29
N GLN A 22 -4.19 -5.04 8.79
CA GLN A 22 -5.08 -6.19 8.57
C GLN A 22 -5.38 -6.42 7.08
N LEU A 23 -5.60 -5.35 6.31
CA LEU A 23 -5.83 -5.45 4.87
C LEU A 23 -4.60 -6.00 4.15
N ILE A 24 -3.41 -5.48 4.44
CA ILE A 24 -2.17 -5.91 3.80
C ILE A 24 -1.85 -7.37 4.14
N GLU A 25 -2.03 -7.77 5.40
CA GLU A 25 -1.84 -9.16 5.84
C GLU A 25 -2.86 -10.10 5.17
N ALA A 26 -4.12 -9.67 5.01
CA ALA A 26 -5.14 -10.43 4.27
C ALA A 26 -4.80 -10.58 2.78
N MET A 27 -4.07 -9.62 2.20
CA MET A 27 -3.53 -9.69 0.84
C MET A 27 -2.24 -10.54 0.75
N GLY A 28 -1.80 -11.17 1.85
CA GLY A 28 -0.57 -11.96 1.90
C GLY A 28 0.71 -11.12 1.85
N GLY A 29 0.61 -9.83 2.13
CA GLY A 29 1.73 -8.90 2.16
C GLY A 29 2.18 -8.52 3.55
N GLU A 30 3.11 -7.56 3.60
CA GLU A 30 3.77 -7.09 4.81
C GLU A 30 3.82 -5.55 4.85
N ILE A 31 3.78 -4.98 6.06
CA ILE A 31 3.93 -3.53 6.28
C ILE A 31 5.01 -3.24 7.33
N GLY A 32 5.89 -2.28 7.04
CA GLY A 32 6.94 -1.80 7.94
C GLY A 32 6.91 -0.29 8.13
N VAL A 33 7.58 0.21 9.17
CA VAL A 33 7.73 1.64 9.45
C VAL A 33 9.15 1.96 9.90
N LYS A 34 9.67 3.08 9.41
CA LYS A 34 10.90 3.72 9.89
C LYS A 34 10.57 5.16 10.26
N SER A 35 10.93 5.61 11.46
CA SER A 35 10.61 6.95 11.95
C SER A 35 11.83 7.61 12.56
N VAL A 36 12.01 8.90 12.29
CA VAL A 36 13.03 9.75 12.88
C VAL A 36 12.33 10.98 13.46
N LEU A 37 12.55 11.22 14.76
CA LEU A 37 11.97 12.35 15.47
C LEU A 37 12.31 13.67 14.77
N ASP A 38 11.36 14.58 14.69
CA ASP A 38 11.47 15.89 14.03
C ASP A 38 11.84 15.86 12.53
N VAL A 39 11.86 14.69 11.90
CA VAL A 39 12.08 14.51 10.45
C VAL A 39 10.84 13.92 9.79
N GLY A 40 10.29 12.85 10.37
CA GLY A 40 9.07 12.20 9.87
C GLY A 40 9.10 10.68 9.93
N SER A 41 8.10 10.05 9.30
CA SER A 41 7.94 8.60 9.26
C SER A 41 7.75 8.11 7.82
N MET A 42 8.36 6.98 7.49
CA MET A 42 8.20 6.27 6.24
C MET A 42 7.53 4.92 6.51
N PHE A 43 6.43 4.67 5.82
CA PHE A 43 5.71 3.39 5.84
C PHE A 43 5.98 2.66 4.52
N THR A 44 6.31 1.38 4.59
CA THR A 44 6.62 0.55 3.42
C THR A 44 5.67 -0.64 3.39
N VAL A 45 5.10 -0.91 2.21
CA VAL A 45 4.16 -2.02 1.99
C VAL A 45 4.72 -2.91 0.89
N CYS A 46 4.75 -4.22 1.15
CA CYS A 46 5.14 -5.25 0.20
C CYS A 46 3.94 -6.16 -0.04
N LEU A 47 3.54 -6.34 -1.30
CA LEU A 47 2.43 -7.22 -1.68
C LEU A 47 2.91 -8.28 -2.69
N PRO A 48 2.48 -9.54 -2.57
CA PRO A 48 2.74 -10.54 -3.59
C PRO A 48 1.98 -10.19 -4.86
N LEU A 49 2.65 -10.24 -6.01
CA LEU A 49 2.04 -10.07 -7.33
C LEU A 49 2.08 -11.41 -8.05
N GLN A 50 0.93 -11.85 -8.53
CA GLN A 50 0.87 -12.94 -9.50
C GLN A 50 0.93 -12.31 -10.88
N LEU A 51 2.01 -12.59 -11.62
CA LEU A 51 2.00 -12.35 -13.05
C LEU A 51 1.00 -13.35 -13.66
N PRO A 52 0.19 -12.92 -14.64
CA PRO A 52 -0.56 -13.86 -15.44
C PRO A 52 0.42 -14.89 -16.00
N ASP A 53 0.08 -16.18 -15.94
CA ASP A 53 0.78 -17.18 -16.72
C ASP A 53 0.62 -16.79 -18.19
N ASP A 54 1.73 -16.64 -18.93
CA ASP A 54 1.77 -16.23 -20.35
C ASP A 54 1.15 -17.27 -21.31
N GLU A 55 0.22 -18.08 -20.83
CA GLU A 55 -0.57 -19.01 -21.62
C GLU A 55 -1.99 -18.50 -21.75
N GLN A 56 -2.18 -17.37 -22.45
CA GLN A 56 -3.25 -17.13 -23.44
C GLN A 56 -3.20 -15.66 -23.91
N GLU A 57 -2.30 -15.33 -24.85
CA GLU A 57 -2.55 -14.23 -25.78
C GLU A 57 -3.56 -14.69 -26.84
N THR A 58 -4.84 -14.33 -26.73
CA THR A 58 -5.56 -13.70 -27.87
C THR A 58 -6.93 -13.17 -27.45
N GLY A 59 -7.17 -11.88 -27.74
CA GLY A 59 -8.53 -11.34 -27.86
C GLY A 59 -9.00 -10.37 -26.78
N MET A 60 -8.32 -9.24 -26.59
CA MET A 60 -8.93 -7.90 -26.72
C MET A 60 -7.88 -6.86 -26.33
N ALA A 61 -7.38 -6.12 -27.32
CA ALA A 61 -6.55 -4.94 -27.10
C ALA A 61 -7.33 -3.88 -26.31
N ARG A 62 -7.25 -3.90 -24.97
CA ARG A 62 -7.61 -2.72 -24.18
C ARG A 62 -6.41 -1.79 -24.20
N ARG A 63 -6.40 -0.88 -25.19
CA ARG A 63 -5.51 0.28 -25.23
C ARG A 63 -5.51 0.96 -23.84
N VAL A 64 -4.39 0.89 -23.13
CA VAL A 64 -4.11 1.80 -22.02
C VAL A 64 -3.58 3.07 -22.67
N GLN A 65 -4.47 3.99 -23.03
CA GLN A 65 -4.05 5.33 -23.42
C GLN A 65 -3.44 6.01 -22.20
N GLY A 66 -2.12 6.19 -22.23
CA GLY A 66 -1.43 7.24 -21.49
C GLY A 66 -0.86 6.87 -20.13
N VAL A 67 0.18 6.02 -20.09
CA VAL A 67 1.23 6.13 -19.06
C VAL A 67 2.60 5.82 -19.65
N ASP A 68 2.93 6.41 -20.80
CA ASP A 68 4.34 6.59 -21.16
C ASP A 68 4.84 7.85 -20.44
N MET A 69 5.40 7.66 -19.23
CA MET A 69 6.44 8.56 -18.75
C MET A 69 7.69 7.70 -18.53
N PRO A 70 8.78 7.93 -19.29
CA PRO A 70 9.99 7.13 -19.16
C PRO A 70 10.62 7.37 -17.78
N LEU A 71 10.76 6.33 -16.97
CA LEU A 71 11.63 6.32 -15.79
C LEU A 71 13.12 6.25 -16.20
N ALA A 72 13.53 7.08 -17.16
CA ALA A 72 14.93 7.29 -17.47
C ALA A 72 15.54 8.16 -16.36
N GLY A 73 15.87 7.57 -15.20
CA GLY A 73 16.60 8.35 -14.19
C GLY A 73 16.81 7.75 -12.80
N VAL A 74 16.15 6.66 -12.39
CA VAL A 74 16.34 6.16 -11.02
C VAL A 74 17.55 5.22 -10.97
N GLN A 75 18.75 5.81 -10.92
CA GLN A 75 19.99 5.07 -10.66
C GLN A 75 19.99 4.53 -9.23
N HIS A 76 20.41 3.28 -9.09
CA HIS A 76 20.70 2.59 -7.83
C HIS A 76 21.37 3.51 -6.81
N VAL A 77 20.76 3.64 -5.62
CA VAL A 77 21.44 4.13 -4.43
C VAL A 77 21.99 2.91 -3.71
N ARG A 78 23.33 2.80 -3.69
CA ARG A 78 24.07 1.94 -2.75
C ARG A 78 23.89 2.44 -1.32
#